data_AF-A0AAP5HHX3-F1
#
_entry.id   AF-A0AAP5HHX3-F1
#
_cell.length_a   1.000
_cell.length_b   1.000
_cell.length_c   1.000
_cell.angle_alpha   90.00
_cell.angle_beta   90.00
_cell.angle_gamma   90.00
#
_symmetry.space_group_name_H-M   'P 1'
#
loop_
_entity.id
_entity.type
_entity.pdbx_description
1 polymer ?
#
loop_
_entity_poly.entity_id
_entity_poly.type
_entity_poly.pdbx_seq_one_letter_code
_entity_poly.pdbx_strand_id
1 'polypeptide(L)'
;MIPGSTLALLRVAALAPALSLTGPSDLAAQAPGALYVRRDECIEAGKLTAEQCEFAYRNARAEFEQAAPRYGSRAACERSHKRCGAQMVSAGGWESFGKGGASYVPRFIGVRVTGEGAARRALPVVEGTAKVVFAGRPVTELQDRIAGRRGIIGQASSAGRGGHGQAGQGSAPYIKRGDRDDTVRVPMEEKTIGSDVKPGLYVDPDGVEWYKPARRH
;
A
#
# COMPACT_ATOMS: atom_id res chain seq x y z
N MET A 1 -26.14 -70.80 -45.98
CA MET A 1 -26.65 -69.43 -45.78
C MET A 1 -25.44 -68.53 -45.46
N ILE A 2 -25.13 -67.58 -46.33
CA ILE A 2 -24.27 -66.38 -46.12
C ILE A 2 -25.28 -65.22 -45.87
N PRO A 3 -25.07 -64.16 -45.05
CA PRO A 3 -23.85 -63.37 -44.75
C PRO A 3 -23.61 -63.16 -43.23
N GLY A 4 -22.56 -62.50 -42.71
CA GLY A 4 -21.60 -61.56 -43.28
C GLY A 4 -21.76 -60.20 -42.59
N SER A 5 -20.63 -59.66 -42.11
CA SER A 5 -20.38 -58.23 -41.82
C SER A 5 -21.13 -57.62 -40.61
N THR A 6 -20.64 -56.69 -39.77
CA THR A 6 -19.42 -55.89 -39.52
C THR A 6 -19.83 -54.95 -38.35
N LEU A 7 -18.89 -54.15 -37.81
CA LEU A 7 -19.10 -52.93 -36.98
C LEU A 7 -19.23 -53.20 -35.47
N ALA A 8 -18.61 -52.46 -34.55
CA ALA A 8 -17.69 -51.32 -34.60
C ALA A 8 -16.96 -51.28 -33.24
N LEU A 9 -15.63 -51.13 -33.21
CA LEU A 9 -14.96 -49.91 -32.74
C LEU A 9 -15.77 -49.08 -31.73
N LEU A 10 -15.29 -49.05 -30.49
CA LEU A 10 -15.26 -47.84 -29.66
C LEU A 10 -14.12 -47.97 -28.64
N ARG A 11 -12.92 -47.53 -29.07
CA ARG A 11 -11.86 -47.09 -28.16
C ARG A 11 -12.38 -45.86 -27.44
N VAL A 12 -12.74 -45.98 -26.17
CA VAL A 12 -12.93 -44.82 -25.30
C VAL A 12 -11.53 -44.36 -24.88
N ALA A 13 -11.01 -43.37 -25.61
CA ALA A 13 -9.82 -42.64 -25.21
C ALA A 13 -10.10 -41.91 -23.90
N ALA A 14 -9.40 -42.30 -22.83
CA ALA A 14 -9.37 -41.57 -21.58
C ALA A 14 -8.66 -40.22 -21.80
N LEU A 15 -9.43 -39.20 -22.20
CA LEU A 15 -9.01 -37.80 -22.14
C LEU A 15 -9.12 -37.35 -20.69
N ALA A 16 -8.06 -37.57 -19.92
CA ALA A 16 -7.85 -36.84 -18.68
C ALA A 16 -7.60 -35.36 -19.03
N PRO A 17 -8.41 -34.41 -18.55
CA PRO A 17 -8.04 -33.01 -18.62
C PRO A 17 -6.82 -32.84 -17.73
N ALA A 18 -5.66 -32.57 -18.32
CA ALA A 18 -4.52 -32.02 -17.62
C ALA A 18 -4.94 -30.65 -17.09
N LEU A 19 -5.49 -30.63 -15.87
CA LEU A 19 -5.70 -29.44 -15.07
C LEU A 19 -4.34 -28.79 -14.89
N SER A 20 -4.07 -27.83 -15.77
CA SER A 20 -2.88 -27.03 -15.75
C SER A 20 -2.83 -26.31 -14.42
N LEU A 21 -1.76 -26.59 -13.68
CA LEU A 21 -1.38 -26.00 -12.42
C LEU A 21 -1.51 -24.47 -12.49
N THR A 22 -2.59 -23.94 -11.94
CA THR A 22 -2.58 -22.60 -11.39
C THR A 22 -1.68 -22.68 -10.15
N GLY A 23 -0.48 -22.11 -10.26
CA GLY A 23 0.46 -22.10 -9.15
C GLY A 23 -0.17 -21.48 -7.90
N PRO A 24 0.22 -21.89 -6.68
CA PRO A 24 -0.39 -21.45 -5.43
C PRO A 24 -0.11 -19.97 -5.07
N SER A 25 0.37 -19.17 -6.02
CA SER A 25 0.71 -17.75 -5.82
C SER A 25 -0.51 -16.83 -5.71
N ASP A 26 -1.70 -17.27 -6.14
CA ASP A 26 -2.93 -16.44 -6.11
C ASP A 26 -3.82 -16.65 -4.87
N LEU A 27 -3.37 -17.49 -3.92
CA LEU A 27 -4.10 -17.76 -2.67
C LEU A 27 -3.36 -17.29 -1.41
N ALA A 28 -2.48 -16.31 -1.54
CA ALA A 28 -1.98 -15.54 -0.40
C ALA A 28 -2.98 -14.43 0.04
N ALA A 29 -4.27 -14.64 -0.20
CA ALA A 29 -5.32 -13.88 0.46
C ALA A 29 -5.34 -14.25 1.95
N GLN A 30 -4.49 -13.57 2.72
CA GLN A 30 -4.55 -13.51 4.18
C GLN A 30 -4.42 -14.89 4.86
N ALA A 31 -3.33 -15.61 4.60
CA ALA A 31 -2.85 -16.56 5.59
C ALA A 31 -2.65 -15.83 6.94
N PRO A 32 -2.89 -16.47 8.10
CA PRO A 32 -2.65 -15.87 9.41
C PRO A 32 -1.14 -15.63 9.60
N GLY A 33 -0.66 -14.51 9.07
CA GLY A 33 0.65 -13.95 9.34
C GLY A 33 0.56 -12.95 10.48
N ALA A 34 1.59 -12.92 11.32
CA ALA A 34 1.68 -11.93 12.39
C ALA A 34 1.60 -10.51 11.79
N LEU A 35 0.64 -9.73 12.29
CA LEU A 35 0.56 -8.30 12.04
C LEU A 35 1.43 -7.61 13.08
N TYR A 36 2.36 -6.82 12.59
CA TYR A 36 3.15 -5.90 13.40
C TYR A 36 2.65 -4.50 13.06
N VAL A 37 2.18 -3.76 14.05
CA VAL A 37 1.80 -2.34 13.90
C VAL A 37 3.05 -1.47 13.97
N ARG A 38 4.01 -1.89 14.81
CA ARG A 38 5.29 -1.19 15.01
C ARG A 38 6.51 -2.09 14.82
N ARG A 39 7.68 -1.47 14.56
CA ARG A 39 8.93 -2.21 14.30
C ARG A 39 9.42 -2.94 15.55
N ASP A 40 9.30 -2.33 16.72
CA ASP A 40 9.67 -2.96 17.98
C ASP A 40 8.85 -4.22 18.26
N GLU A 41 7.55 -4.22 17.98
CA GLU A 41 6.71 -5.44 18.08
C GLU A 41 7.25 -6.58 17.18
N CYS A 42 7.77 -6.24 15.99
CA CYS A 42 8.41 -7.21 15.10
C CYS A 42 9.71 -7.76 15.69
N ILE A 43 10.51 -6.90 16.34
CA ILE A 43 11.77 -7.26 16.99
C ILE A 43 11.51 -8.14 18.22
N GLU A 44 10.57 -7.73 19.08
CA GLU A 44 10.16 -8.45 20.29
C GLU A 44 9.58 -9.82 19.98
N ALA A 45 8.89 -9.97 18.85
CA ALA A 45 8.39 -11.26 18.39
C ALA A 45 9.52 -12.26 18.04
N GLY A 46 10.75 -11.80 17.83
CA GLY A 46 11.96 -12.64 17.70
C GLY A 46 12.02 -13.54 16.46
N LYS A 47 11.05 -13.45 15.54
CA LYS A 47 10.99 -14.29 14.32
C LYS A 47 11.87 -13.77 13.18
N LEU A 48 12.23 -12.49 13.24
CA LEU A 48 13.04 -11.76 12.28
C LEU A 48 14.16 -11.04 13.02
N THR A 49 15.29 -10.80 12.35
CA THR A 49 16.32 -9.90 12.88
C THR A 49 15.81 -8.45 12.87
N ALA A 50 16.45 -7.57 13.66
CA ALA A 50 16.09 -6.16 13.68
C ALA A 50 16.18 -5.49 12.30
N GLU A 51 17.22 -5.85 11.52
CA GLU A 51 17.39 -5.40 10.15
C GLU A 51 16.27 -5.92 9.23
N GLN A 52 15.90 -7.19 9.34
CA GLN A 52 14.78 -7.74 8.57
C GLN A 52 13.44 -7.09 8.91
N CYS A 53 13.23 -6.72 10.18
CA CYS A 53 12.07 -5.92 10.57
C CYS A 53 12.13 -4.53 9.93
N GLU A 54 13.29 -3.86 9.88
CA GLU A 54 13.43 -2.59 9.17
C GLU A 54 13.08 -2.72 7.67
N PHE A 55 13.67 -3.72 7.00
CA PHE A 55 13.39 -3.99 5.59
C PHE A 55 11.91 -4.28 5.36
N ALA A 56 11.29 -5.07 6.24
CA ALA A 56 9.85 -5.35 6.15
C ALA A 56 9.01 -4.07 6.17
N TYR A 57 9.29 -3.14 7.08
CA TYR A 57 8.56 -1.86 7.17
C TYR A 57 8.80 -0.96 5.96
N ARG A 58 10.06 -0.76 5.58
CA ARG A 58 10.41 0.12 4.47
C ARG A 58 9.88 -0.40 3.14
N ASN A 59 9.98 -1.71 2.93
CA ASN A 59 9.51 -2.34 1.71
C ASN A 59 7.98 -2.39 1.64
N ALA A 60 7.29 -2.71 2.76
CA ALA A 60 5.84 -2.66 2.80
C ALA A 60 5.31 -1.23 2.59
N ARG A 61 5.98 -0.22 3.15
CA ARG A 61 5.63 1.20 2.91
C ARG A 61 5.82 1.58 1.44
N ALA A 62 6.93 1.19 0.82
CA ALA A 62 7.16 1.42 -0.60
C ALA A 62 6.09 0.76 -1.47
N GLU A 63 5.73 -0.48 -1.16
CA GLU A 63 4.63 -1.19 -1.82
C GLU A 63 3.30 -0.49 -1.64
N PHE A 64 2.99 -0.02 -0.43
CA PHE A 64 1.79 0.76 -0.14
C PHE A 64 1.75 2.04 -0.97
N GLU A 65 2.82 2.83 -1.01
CA GLU A 65 2.83 4.09 -1.77
C GLU A 65 2.64 3.88 -3.27
N GLN A 66 3.19 2.79 -3.79
CA GLN A 66 3.10 2.40 -5.19
C GLN A 66 1.69 1.91 -5.55
N ALA A 67 1.16 0.96 -4.76
CA ALA A 67 0.00 0.16 -5.14
C ALA A 67 -1.30 0.51 -4.39
N ALA A 68 -1.27 1.37 -3.36
CA ALA A 68 -2.48 1.73 -2.64
C ALA A 68 -3.51 2.42 -3.55
N PRO A 69 -4.81 2.11 -3.39
CA PRO A 69 -5.86 2.81 -4.11
C PRO A 69 -5.89 4.29 -3.69
N ARG A 70 -6.13 5.17 -4.67
CA ARG A 70 -6.26 6.61 -4.46
C ARG A 70 -7.65 7.03 -4.87
N TYR A 71 -8.29 7.88 -4.09
CA TYR A 71 -9.66 8.32 -4.30
C TYR A 71 -9.71 9.84 -4.48
N GLY A 72 -10.63 10.31 -5.31
CA GLY A 72 -10.82 11.75 -5.54
C GLY A 72 -11.52 12.47 -4.39
N SER A 73 -12.13 11.75 -3.44
CA SER A 73 -12.78 12.33 -2.26
C SER A 73 -12.63 11.45 -1.03
N ARG A 74 -12.68 12.09 0.15
CA ARG A 74 -12.62 11.40 1.45
C ARG A 74 -13.73 10.37 1.59
N ALA A 75 -14.96 10.78 1.31
CA ALA A 75 -16.14 9.91 1.40
C ALA A 75 -16.07 8.71 0.44
N ALA A 76 -15.43 8.84 -0.72
CA ALA A 76 -15.23 7.71 -1.62
C ALA A 76 -14.23 6.70 -1.06
N CYS A 77 -13.17 7.17 -0.42
CA CYS A 77 -12.21 6.31 0.25
C CYS A 77 -12.84 5.64 1.49
N GLU A 78 -13.53 6.41 2.33
CA GLU A 78 -14.11 5.93 3.59
C GLU A 78 -15.29 4.94 3.40
N ARG A 79 -15.87 4.89 2.20
CA ARG A 79 -16.84 3.84 1.83
C ARG A 79 -16.23 2.45 1.75
N SER A 80 -14.96 2.35 1.37
CA SER A 80 -14.24 1.08 1.22
C SER A 80 -13.27 0.82 2.38
N HIS A 81 -12.75 1.89 2.98
CA HIS A 81 -11.73 1.86 4.02
C HIS A 81 -12.24 2.60 5.25
N LYS A 82 -11.85 2.22 6.47
CA LYS A 82 -12.42 2.89 7.66
C LYS A 82 -11.95 4.34 7.79
N ARG A 83 -10.64 4.56 7.69
CA ARG A 83 -10.02 5.89 7.80
C ARG A 83 -9.13 6.14 6.60
N CYS A 84 -9.20 7.35 6.08
CA CYS A 84 -8.41 7.78 4.94
C CYS A 84 -7.67 9.09 5.22
N GLY A 85 -6.42 9.16 4.79
CA GLY A 85 -5.59 10.35 4.88
C GLY A 85 -5.62 11.13 3.56
N ALA A 86 -5.59 12.46 3.65
CA ALA A 86 -5.38 13.30 2.48
C ALA A 86 -3.90 13.28 2.09
N GLN A 87 -3.62 13.02 0.82
CA GLN A 87 -2.32 13.12 0.20
C GLN A 87 -2.39 14.20 -0.88
N MET A 88 -1.67 15.30 -0.66
CA MET A 88 -1.60 16.38 -1.64
C MET A 88 -0.90 15.88 -2.90
N VAL A 89 -1.55 16.09 -4.05
CA VAL A 89 -0.95 15.83 -5.35
C VAL A 89 -0.32 17.14 -5.80
N SER A 90 0.93 17.41 -5.43
CA SER A 90 1.68 18.50 -6.05
C SER A 90 2.07 18.07 -7.46
N ALA A 91 1.15 18.23 -8.41
CA ALA A 91 1.43 18.07 -9.82
C ALA A 91 2.13 19.34 -10.32
N GLY A 92 3.44 19.43 -10.07
CA GLY A 92 4.28 20.54 -10.52
C GLY A 92 5.21 21.09 -9.43
N GLY A 93 6.11 21.99 -9.82
CA GLY A 93 7.03 22.68 -8.90
C GLY A 93 6.29 23.57 -7.89
N TRP A 94 7.06 24.39 -7.16
CA TRP A 94 6.57 25.35 -6.13
C TRP A 94 5.35 26.16 -6.58
N GLU A 95 5.24 26.47 -7.87
CA GLU A 95 4.15 27.25 -8.50
C GLU A 95 2.78 26.52 -8.54
N SER A 96 2.79 25.20 -8.37
CA SER A 96 1.58 24.34 -8.33
C SER A 96 1.11 24.02 -6.91
N PHE A 97 1.85 24.46 -5.89
CA PHE A 97 1.52 24.22 -4.49
C PHE A 97 0.16 24.86 -4.17
N GLY A 98 -0.83 24.03 -3.79
CA GLY A 98 -2.21 24.45 -3.55
C GLY A 98 -3.14 24.45 -4.78
N LYS A 99 -2.62 24.23 -6.00
CA LYS A 99 -3.43 24.09 -7.23
C LYS A 99 -3.75 22.64 -7.59
N GLY A 100 -3.06 21.68 -6.99
CA GLY A 100 -3.34 20.25 -7.12
C GLY A 100 -4.41 19.80 -6.14
N GLY A 101 -5.42 19.07 -6.62
CA GLY A 101 -6.45 18.49 -5.76
C GLY A 101 -5.85 17.54 -4.70
N ALA A 102 -6.58 17.33 -3.60
CA ALA A 102 -6.24 16.32 -2.62
C ALA A 102 -6.69 14.94 -3.12
N SER A 103 -5.78 13.97 -3.13
CA SER A 103 -6.14 12.56 -3.25
C SER A 103 -6.29 11.95 -1.86
N TYR A 104 -7.15 10.96 -1.71
CA TYR A 104 -7.38 10.29 -0.43
C TYR A 104 -6.92 8.85 -0.52
N VAL A 105 -6.11 8.42 0.44
CA VAL A 105 -5.55 7.06 0.49
C VAL A 105 -5.91 6.38 1.81
N PRO A 106 -6.10 5.06 1.83
CA PRO A 106 -6.37 4.32 3.06
C PRO A 106 -5.27 4.51 4.09
N ARG A 107 -5.59 4.47 5.37
CA ARG A 107 -4.55 4.50 6.41
C ARG A 107 -3.73 3.20 6.38
N PHE A 108 -2.41 3.31 6.23
CA PHE A 108 -1.48 2.22 6.51
C PHE A 108 -1.41 2.01 8.03
N ILE A 109 -1.62 0.79 8.49
CA ILE A 109 -1.67 0.45 9.92
C ILE A 109 -0.54 -0.47 10.37
N GLY A 110 0.22 -1.07 9.45
CA GLY A 110 1.31 -1.96 9.83
C GLY A 110 1.73 -2.89 8.70
N VAL A 111 2.51 -3.89 9.08
CA VAL A 111 3.08 -4.89 8.18
C VAL A 111 2.63 -6.27 8.59
N ARG A 112 2.23 -7.07 7.61
CA ARG A 112 2.07 -8.51 7.78
C ARG A 112 3.21 -9.20 7.07
N VAL A 113 3.90 -10.10 7.78
CA VAL A 113 4.92 -10.96 7.17
C VAL A 113 4.30 -12.31 6.86
N THR A 114 4.44 -12.76 5.62
CA THR A 114 3.92 -14.04 5.12
C THR A 114 5.03 -14.86 4.48
N GLY A 115 4.86 -16.18 4.43
CA GLY A 115 5.87 -17.11 3.92
C GLY A 115 6.93 -17.46 4.96
N GLU A 116 7.92 -18.26 4.55
CA GLU A 116 8.93 -18.85 5.44
C GLU A 116 10.34 -18.69 4.88
N GLY A 117 11.34 -18.68 5.77
CA GLY A 117 12.76 -18.54 5.42
C GLY A 117 13.03 -17.34 4.51
N ALA A 118 13.77 -17.59 3.42
CA ALA A 118 14.11 -16.58 2.41
C ALA A 118 12.90 -16.14 1.55
N ALA A 119 11.82 -16.91 1.53
CA ALA A 119 10.61 -16.57 0.79
C ALA A 119 9.69 -15.59 1.55
N ARG A 120 10.06 -15.17 2.77
CA ARG A 120 9.28 -14.22 3.56
C ARG A 120 9.07 -12.90 2.82
N ARG A 121 7.80 -12.47 2.75
CA ARG A 121 7.37 -11.21 2.15
C ARG A 121 6.67 -10.34 3.18
N ALA A 122 6.98 -9.05 3.15
CA ALA A 122 6.29 -8.00 3.87
C ALA A 122 5.17 -7.42 3.02
N LEU A 123 3.95 -7.53 3.52
CA LEU A 123 2.73 -6.98 2.94
C LEU A 123 2.27 -5.78 3.77
N PRO A 124 1.96 -4.64 3.15
CA PRO A 124 1.32 -3.55 3.86
C PRO A 124 -0.09 -3.94 4.29
N VAL A 125 -0.47 -3.50 5.49
CA VAL A 125 -1.82 -3.65 6.01
C VAL A 125 -2.47 -2.29 6.08
N VAL A 126 -3.69 -2.20 5.56
CA VAL A 126 -4.48 -0.97 5.50
C VAL A 126 -5.72 -1.11 6.37
N GLU A 127 -6.20 0.02 6.88
CA GLU A 127 -7.38 0.06 7.73
C GLU A 127 -8.67 -0.17 6.94
N GLY A 128 -9.54 -1.05 7.45
CA GLY A 128 -10.85 -1.35 6.89
C GLY A 128 -10.99 -2.79 6.41
N THR A 129 -12.10 -3.06 5.73
CA THR A 129 -12.47 -4.43 5.28
C THR A 129 -12.25 -4.62 3.78
N ALA A 130 -12.08 -3.55 3.00
CA ALA A 130 -11.75 -3.66 1.59
C ALA A 130 -10.38 -4.34 1.42
N LYS A 131 -10.39 -5.43 0.64
CA LYS A 131 -9.18 -6.17 0.30
C LYS A 131 -8.42 -5.38 -0.77
N VAL A 132 -7.21 -4.96 -0.43
CA VAL A 132 -6.24 -4.42 -1.38
C VAL A 132 -5.22 -5.50 -1.69
N VAL A 133 -5.02 -5.79 -2.98
CA VAL A 133 -4.03 -6.77 -3.43
C VAL A 133 -2.68 -6.07 -3.51
N PHE A 134 -1.76 -6.48 -2.64
CA PHE A 134 -0.37 -6.05 -2.64
C PHE A 134 0.53 -7.22 -3.04
N ALA A 135 1.58 -6.96 -3.81
CA ALA A 135 2.48 -8.02 -4.27
C ALA A 135 3.37 -8.55 -3.14
N GLY A 136 3.65 -7.70 -2.15
CA GLY A 136 4.57 -8.00 -1.05
C GLY A 136 6.03 -8.01 -1.50
N ARG A 137 6.89 -7.47 -0.66
CA ARG A 137 8.33 -7.31 -0.97
C ARG A 137 9.17 -8.17 -0.02
N PRO A 138 10.36 -8.65 -0.44
CA PRO A 138 11.21 -9.49 0.41
C PRO A 138 11.58 -8.78 1.72
N VAL A 139 11.81 -9.56 2.77
CA VAL A 139 12.32 -9.05 4.07
C VAL A 139 13.84 -9.21 4.22
N THR A 140 14.48 -9.90 3.28
CA THR A 140 15.92 -10.21 3.30
C THR A 140 16.79 -9.11 2.69
N GLU A 141 16.18 -8.19 1.95
CA GLU A 141 16.89 -7.09 1.29
C GLU A 141 16.01 -5.84 1.23
N LEU A 142 16.65 -4.68 1.16
CA LEU A 142 15.97 -3.41 1.05
C LEU A 142 15.55 -3.14 -0.41
N GLN A 143 14.24 -3.05 -0.63
CA GLN A 143 13.59 -2.70 -1.90
C GLN A 143 12.60 -1.55 -1.68
N ASP A 144 13.08 -0.39 -1.26
CA ASP A 144 12.24 0.77 -0.92
C ASP A 144 11.99 1.73 -2.09
N ARG A 145 12.55 1.43 -3.27
CA ARG A 145 12.36 2.23 -4.49
C ARG A 145 10.94 2.06 -5.03
N ILE A 146 10.37 3.16 -5.51
CA ILE A 146 9.01 3.23 -6.05
C ILE A 146 9.10 3.57 -7.54
N ALA A 147 8.55 2.73 -8.40
CA ALA A 147 8.58 2.91 -9.86
C ALA A 147 7.43 3.78 -10.40
N GLY A 148 6.52 4.22 -9.54
CA GLY A 148 5.33 4.99 -9.89
C GLY A 148 4.25 4.86 -8.83
N ARG A 149 3.15 5.59 -8.99
CA ARG A 149 2.00 5.57 -8.08
C ARG A 149 0.74 5.29 -8.88
N ARG A 150 -0.22 4.54 -8.33
CA ARG A 150 -1.54 4.32 -8.98
C ARG A 150 -2.28 5.64 -9.22
N GLY A 151 -3.11 5.67 -10.27
CA GLY A 151 -4.01 6.79 -10.58
C GLY A 151 -5.17 6.93 -9.60
N ILE A 152 -5.88 8.07 -9.67
CA ILE A 152 -7.04 8.37 -8.82
C ILE A 152 -8.28 7.66 -9.37
N ILE A 153 -8.87 6.79 -8.56
CA ILE A 153 -10.12 6.07 -8.85
C ILE A 153 -11.25 7.08 -9.01
N GLY A 154 -12.01 6.95 -10.10
CA GLY A 154 -13.14 7.81 -10.42
C GLY A 154 -12.78 9.11 -11.13
N GLN A 155 -11.49 9.38 -11.38
CA GLN A 155 -11.06 10.36 -12.36
C GLN A 155 -10.72 9.60 -13.65
N ALA A 156 -11.39 9.94 -14.75
CA ALA A 156 -10.90 9.53 -16.06
C ALA A 156 -9.54 10.19 -16.23
N SER A 157 -8.49 9.39 -16.43
CA SER A 157 -7.26 9.90 -17.02
C SER A 157 -7.69 10.57 -18.32
N SER A 158 -7.68 11.89 -18.40
CA SER A 158 -7.84 12.60 -19.66
C SER A 158 -6.56 12.35 -20.46
N ALA A 159 -6.41 11.13 -20.97
CA ALA A 159 -5.54 10.83 -22.09
C ALA A 159 -6.20 11.47 -23.32
N GLY A 160 -6.06 12.79 -23.41
CA GLY A 160 -6.50 13.57 -24.55
C GLY A 160 -5.79 13.07 -25.80
N ARG A 161 -6.58 12.69 -26.81
CA ARG A 161 -6.15 12.59 -28.20
C ARG A 161 -5.52 13.93 -28.62
N GLY A 162 -4.24 13.93 -28.96
CA GLY A 162 -3.60 15.02 -29.70
C GLY A 162 -2.14 15.22 -29.35
N GLY A 163 -1.26 14.97 -30.31
CA GLY A 163 0.13 15.45 -30.29
C GLY A 163 1.18 14.35 -30.30
N HIS A 164 1.75 14.07 -31.47
CA HIS A 164 3.05 13.41 -31.59
C HIS A 164 4.11 14.27 -30.87
N GLY A 165 4.59 13.80 -29.72
CA GLY A 165 5.70 14.41 -29.00
C GLY A 165 6.01 13.61 -27.74
N GLN A 166 7.18 12.99 -27.73
CA GLN A 166 7.93 12.45 -26.58
C GLN A 166 7.11 11.98 -25.37
N ALA A 167 7.07 10.67 -25.13
CA ALA A 167 6.64 10.08 -23.86
C ALA A 167 7.55 10.55 -22.71
N GLY A 168 7.23 11.72 -22.14
CA GLY A 168 7.80 12.24 -20.91
C GLY A 168 7.28 11.42 -19.74
N GLN A 169 7.96 10.31 -19.47
CA GLN A 169 7.94 9.64 -18.18
C GLN A 169 8.28 10.69 -17.12
N GLY A 170 7.25 11.24 -16.47
CA GLY A 170 7.42 12.04 -15.27
C GLY A 170 7.88 11.13 -14.14
N SER A 171 9.16 10.76 -14.17
CA SER A 171 9.87 10.29 -12.99
C SER A 171 9.79 11.43 -11.98
N ALA A 172 8.83 11.34 -11.07
CA ALA A 172 8.91 12.14 -9.86
C ALA A 172 10.31 11.86 -9.27
N PRO A 173 11.14 12.89 -9.01
CA PRO A 173 12.48 12.67 -8.50
C PRO A 173 12.38 11.79 -7.27
N TYR A 174 13.23 10.77 -7.19
CA TYR A 174 13.35 9.93 -6.01
C TYR A 174 13.57 10.87 -4.81
N ILE A 175 12.51 11.11 -4.04
CA ILE A 175 12.64 11.73 -2.74
C ILE A 175 13.33 10.65 -1.91
N LYS A 176 14.65 10.79 -1.73
CA LYS A 176 15.37 10.05 -0.71
C LYS A 176 14.63 10.33 0.58
N ARG A 177 13.81 9.36 1.01
CA ARG A 177 13.15 9.40 2.30
C ARG A 177 14.31 9.53 3.28
N GLY A 178 14.42 10.66 3.98
CA GLY A 178 15.43 10.78 5.01
C GLY A 178 15.29 9.58 5.95
N ASP A 179 16.36 9.17 6.62
CA ASP A 179 16.39 8.08 7.62
C ASP A 179 15.43 8.29 8.81
N ARG A 180 14.47 9.20 8.69
CA ARG A 180 13.40 9.43 9.62
C ARG A 180 12.43 8.26 9.52
N ASP A 181 12.65 7.31 10.41
CA ASP A 181 11.74 6.23 10.72
C ASP A 181 10.36 6.77 11.11
N ASP A 182 9.39 6.69 10.19
CA ASP A 182 8.00 7.08 10.42
C ASP A 182 7.32 6.29 11.57
N THR A 183 7.99 5.27 12.14
CA THR A 183 7.53 4.51 13.31
C THR A 183 8.02 5.08 14.64
N VAL A 184 8.94 6.06 14.60
CA VAL A 184 9.38 6.80 15.79
C VAL A 184 8.37 7.89 16.09
N ARG A 185 7.90 7.95 17.33
CA ARG A 185 6.99 9.00 17.80
C ARG A 185 7.63 10.35 17.51
N VAL A 186 6.97 11.19 16.71
CA VAL A 186 7.37 12.58 16.59
C VAL A 186 7.22 13.17 17.99
N PRO A 187 8.29 13.69 18.62
CA PRO A 187 8.17 14.33 19.92
C PRO A 187 7.38 15.62 19.71
N MET A 188 6.06 15.52 19.82
CA MET A 188 5.18 16.67 19.86
C MET A 188 5.21 17.19 21.30
N GLU A 189 5.28 18.50 21.46
CA GLU A 189 5.24 19.10 22.78
C GLU A 189 3.86 18.85 23.40
N GLU A 190 3.87 18.25 24.59
CA GLU A 190 2.65 18.02 25.37
C GLU A 190 2.21 19.35 26.01
N LYS A 191 1.02 19.82 25.64
CA LYS A 191 0.43 21.08 26.11
C LYS A 191 -1.08 20.91 26.20
N THR A 192 -1.68 21.35 27.30
CA THR A 192 -3.13 21.26 27.49
C THR A 192 -3.89 22.17 26.52
N ILE A 193 -5.02 21.71 25.98
CA ILE A 193 -5.89 22.51 25.11
C ILE A 193 -6.26 23.83 25.80
N GLY A 194 -6.04 24.95 25.11
CA GLY A 194 -6.30 26.29 25.64
C GLY A 194 -5.11 26.95 26.36
N SER A 195 -3.98 26.26 26.49
CA SER A 195 -2.75 26.82 27.05
C SER A 195 -2.24 28.02 26.24
N ASP A 196 -1.62 28.99 26.90
CA ASP A 196 -0.98 30.12 26.23
C ASP A 196 0.40 29.76 25.64
N VAL A 197 0.37 29.00 24.56
CA VAL A 197 1.57 28.54 23.82
C VAL A 197 1.81 29.35 22.55
N LYS A 198 2.95 29.17 21.88
CA LYS A 198 3.16 29.78 20.56
C LYS A 198 2.21 29.12 19.53
N PRO A 199 1.97 29.75 18.38
CA PRO A 199 1.25 29.11 17.29
C PRO A 199 1.99 27.84 16.83
N GLY A 200 1.28 26.72 16.74
CA GLY A 200 1.92 25.43 16.54
C GLY A 200 0.98 24.23 16.72
N LEU A 201 1.51 23.04 16.48
CA LEU A 201 0.84 21.76 16.68
C LEU A 201 1.32 21.13 17.99
N TYR A 202 0.38 20.69 18.82
CA TYR A 202 0.61 20.18 20.16
C TYR A 202 -0.20 18.91 20.42
N VAL A 203 0.13 18.18 21.48
CA VAL A 203 -0.66 17.04 21.98
C VAL A 203 -1.12 17.37 23.39
N ASP A 204 -2.40 17.20 23.69
CA ASP A 204 -2.90 17.30 25.07
C ASP A 204 -2.50 16.05 25.88
N PRO A 205 -2.37 16.11 27.22
CA PRO A 205 -2.12 14.91 28.04
C PRO A 205 -3.09 13.74 27.78
N ASP A 206 -4.30 14.01 27.28
CA ASP A 206 -5.27 12.99 26.85
C ASP A 206 -4.95 12.32 25.50
N GLY A 207 -3.87 12.76 24.81
CA GLY A 207 -3.41 12.26 23.53
C GLY A 207 -4.05 12.93 22.31
N VAL A 208 -4.91 13.94 22.49
CA VAL A 208 -5.57 14.66 21.39
C VAL A 208 -4.61 15.68 20.77
N GLU A 209 -4.41 15.59 19.45
CA GLU A 209 -3.65 16.57 18.68
C GLU A 209 -4.47 17.86 18.50
N TRP A 210 -3.89 19.01 18.82
CA TRP A 210 -4.55 20.31 18.65
C TRP A 210 -3.61 21.37 18.09
N TYR A 211 -4.19 22.33 17.37
CA TYR A 211 -3.48 23.40 16.69
C TYR A 211 -3.83 24.77 17.28
N LYS A 212 -2.82 25.56 17.67
CA LYS A 212 -2.98 26.97 18.03
C LYS A 212 -2.76 27.86 16.80
N PRO A 213 -3.79 28.57 16.30
CA PRO A 213 -3.63 29.47 15.17
C PRO A 213 -2.81 30.71 15.52
N ALA A 214 -2.09 31.26 14.53
CA ALA A 214 -1.25 32.44 14.70
C ALA A 214 -2.03 33.74 14.96
N ARG A 215 -3.32 33.76 14.63
CA ARG A 215 -4.24 34.89 14.88
C ARG A 215 -5.59 34.32 15.27
N ARG A 216 -6.24 34.93 16.27
CA ARG A 216 -7.67 34.72 16.51
C ARG A 216 -8.43 35.46 15.41
N HIS A 217 -9.24 34.75 14.64
CA HIS A 217 -10.27 35.37 13.82
C HIS A 217 -11.39 35.88 14.71
#